data_AF-C5FMI0-F1
#
_entry.id   AF-C5FMI0-F1
#
_cell.length_a   1.000
_cell.length_b   1.000
_cell.length_c   1.000
_cell.angle_alpha   90.00
_cell.angle_beta   90.00
_cell.angle_gamma   90.00
#
_symmetry.space_group_name_H-M   'P 1'
#
loop_
_entity.id
_entity.type
_entity.pdbx_description
1 polymer ?
#
loop_
_entity_poly.entity_id
_entity_poly.type
_entity_poly.pdbx_seq_one_letter_code
_entity_poly.pdbx_strand_id
1 'polypeptide(L)'
;MAGVPSCILRFLYHIPIGMASFNGKAVYDLIKKVYDIQAFPKGEEFLKGLNFVSKVGLTIFGWNIAMFGISGFAFGPFLFIIGLIDVALVALLLLGIRSQLSYLPLSSSPCAYAENWRNGTDGRNIFVEANRRSPDKSPNEICSEAVASMKWTIAIIALYFLCALVNLIIGTLTCTSHHIHIVDCGCCRYFEVIFHPLVIIKRATSAGVRYTSRYLSKLLRRYHSRDMGFKTQDEYPLEGADFQVELTQNASQNSSTRLHFIDAVQSKLTPVEQRAEGMSVEELRRFTCNEASKSECRICRIQICRSCSSTLRVASSVASAHLKTCTPYCTSCFYAYYCRSDGRRGRTRKVHSYQCQLAKGTVRPHQLEGVCRQCASKTQEERQEVIELQDRREVYRLAQHPLACFRCKQMLPQSGPRWWVCSACNIECLDHIHPPWASKL
;
A
#
# COMPACT_ATOMS: atom_id res chain seq x y z
N MET A 1 -18.68 14.54 -26.71
CA MET A 1 -19.57 15.12 -25.68
C MET A 1 -19.11 14.69 -24.30
N ALA A 2 -18.16 15.43 -23.71
CA ALA A 2 -17.49 15.01 -22.47
C ALA A 2 -18.41 15.06 -21.24
N GLY A 3 -19.43 15.94 -21.25
CA GLY A 3 -20.33 16.15 -20.12
C GLY A 3 -21.54 15.20 -20.03
N VAL A 4 -21.75 14.31 -21.01
CA VAL A 4 -22.89 13.36 -21.02
C VAL A 4 -22.95 12.49 -19.76
N PRO A 5 -21.84 11.90 -19.25
CA PRO A 5 -21.88 11.13 -18.01
C PRO A 5 -22.36 11.95 -16.80
N SER A 6 -21.99 13.23 -16.71
CA SER A 6 -22.47 14.14 -15.66
C SER A 6 -23.97 14.34 -15.78
N CYS A 7 -24.48 14.60 -16.99
CA CYS A 7 -25.90 14.80 -17.24
C CYS A 7 -26.72 13.58 -16.83
N ILE A 8 -26.28 12.37 -17.20
CA ILE A 8 -26.93 11.10 -16.82
C ILE A 8 -26.95 10.94 -15.30
N LEU A 9 -25.81 11.14 -14.63
CA LEU A 9 -25.75 11.04 -13.17
C LEU A 9 -26.70 12.05 -12.50
N ARG A 10 -26.68 13.31 -12.94
CA ARG A 10 -27.55 14.39 -12.44
C ARG A 10 -29.04 14.08 -12.57
N PHE A 11 -29.42 13.41 -13.65
CA PHE A 11 -30.78 12.93 -13.86
C PHE A 11 -31.16 11.84 -12.85
N LEU A 12 -30.30 10.82 -12.70
CA LEU A 12 -30.58 9.65 -11.86
C LEU A 12 -30.84 10.01 -10.40
N TYR A 13 -30.12 10.98 -9.85
CA TYR A 13 -30.29 11.39 -8.45
C TYR A 13 -31.12 12.66 -8.25
N HIS A 14 -31.73 13.20 -9.31
CA HIS A 14 -32.55 14.41 -9.21
C HIS A 14 -33.72 14.25 -8.23
N ILE A 15 -34.48 13.16 -8.39
CA ILE A 15 -35.64 12.84 -7.56
C ILE A 15 -35.21 12.59 -6.10
N PRO A 16 -34.21 11.72 -5.82
CA PRO A 16 -33.69 11.55 -4.46
C PRO A 16 -33.29 12.86 -3.78
N ILE A 17 -32.59 13.76 -4.48
CA ILE A 17 -32.18 15.07 -3.94
C ILE A 17 -33.40 15.91 -3.55
N GLY A 18 -34.40 15.98 -4.43
CA GLY A 18 -35.65 16.68 -4.13
C GLY A 18 -36.30 16.14 -2.87
N MET A 19 -36.53 14.81 -2.82
CA MET A 19 -37.15 14.15 -1.67
C MET A 19 -36.42 14.43 -0.35
N ALA A 20 -35.09 14.26 -0.32
CA ALA A 20 -34.34 14.51 0.92
C ALA A 20 -34.38 15.98 1.35
N SER A 21 -34.34 16.91 0.39
CA SER A 21 -34.32 18.34 0.67
C SER A 21 -35.67 18.84 1.20
N PHE A 22 -36.77 18.41 0.58
CA PHE A 22 -38.12 18.77 1.02
C PHE A 22 -38.50 18.08 2.34
N ASN A 23 -38.18 16.79 2.50
CA ASN A 23 -38.43 16.08 3.76
C ASN A 23 -37.58 16.66 4.89
N GLY A 24 -36.29 16.95 4.63
CA GLY A 24 -35.41 17.58 5.61
C GLY A 24 -35.90 18.98 6.02
N LYS A 25 -36.47 19.74 5.09
CA LYS A 25 -37.13 21.02 5.39
C LYS A 25 -38.38 20.84 6.25
N ALA A 26 -39.24 19.86 5.95
CA ALA A 26 -40.43 19.59 6.74
C ALA A 26 -40.07 19.22 8.19
N VAL A 27 -39.08 18.34 8.37
CA VAL A 27 -38.56 17.97 9.71
C VAL A 27 -37.97 19.20 10.42
N TYR A 28 -37.17 20.01 9.74
CA TYR A 28 -36.60 21.23 10.32
C TYR A 28 -37.69 22.21 10.77
N ASP A 29 -38.68 22.49 9.93
CA ASP A 29 -39.76 23.44 10.24
C ASP A 29 -40.63 22.94 11.41
N LEU A 30 -40.78 21.62 11.56
CA LEU A 30 -41.45 21.01 12.71
C LEU A 30 -40.63 21.19 13.99
N ILE A 31 -39.36 20.77 14.00
CA ILE A 31 -38.50 20.82 15.18
C ILE A 31 -38.20 22.28 15.60
N LYS A 32 -38.07 23.21 14.66
CA LYS A 32 -37.84 24.64 14.95
C LYS A 32 -38.95 25.26 15.82
N LYS A 33 -40.17 24.70 15.81
CA LYS A 33 -41.31 25.18 16.62
C LYS A 33 -41.28 24.69 18.08
N VAL A 34 -40.36 23.80 18.44
CA VAL A 34 -40.16 23.34 19.82
C VAL A 34 -39.58 24.50 20.64
N TYR A 35 -40.22 24.81 21.77
CA TYR A 35 -39.78 25.87 22.67
C TYR A 35 -38.56 25.41 23.47
N ASP A 36 -37.58 26.30 23.63
CA ASP A 36 -36.40 26.07 24.46
C ASP A 36 -35.57 24.82 24.07
N ILE A 37 -35.05 24.85 22.83
CA ILE A 37 -34.20 23.79 22.30
C ILE A 37 -32.89 23.59 23.09
N GLN A 38 -32.49 24.59 23.89
CA GLN A 38 -31.28 24.54 24.71
C GLN A 38 -31.41 23.59 25.91
N ALA A 39 -32.63 23.28 26.35
CA ALA A 39 -32.87 22.31 27.42
C ALA A 39 -32.52 20.85 27.03
N PHE A 40 -32.42 20.55 25.72
CA PHE A 40 -32.10 19.20 25.24
C PHE A 40 -30.58 19.02 25.05
N PRO A 41 -30.00 17.86 25.41
CA PRO A 41 -28.58 17.58 25.19
C PRO A 41 -28.22 17.72 23.71
N LYS A 42 -27.39 18.71 23.37
CA LYS A 42 -27.01 19.06 21.97
C LYS A 42 -28.18 19.45 21.06
N GLY A 43 -29.30 19.89 21.62
CA GLY A 43 -30.48 20.30 20.84
C GLY A 43 -30.16 21.42 19.84
N GLU A 44 -29.34 22.40 20.24
CA GLU A 44 -28.94 23.51 19.36
C GLU A 44 -28.07 23.04 18.18
N GLU A 45 -27.10 22.14 18.42
CA GLU A 45 -26.28 21.55 17.36
C GLU A 45 -27.14 20.73 16.39
N PHE A 46 -28.10 19.97 16.93
CA PHE A 46 -29.06 19.20 16.14
C PHE A 46 -29.91 20.11 15.24
N LEU A 47 -30.51 21.17 15.79
CA LEU A 47 -31.31 22.14 15.03
C LEU A 47 -30.47 22.85 13.96
N LYS A 48 -29.22 23.24 14.30
CA LYS A 48 -28.27 23.80 13.33
C LYS A 48 -27.99 22.81 12.19
N GLY A 49 -27.79 21.53 12.50
CA GLY A 49 -27.61 20.46 11.52
C GLY A 49 -28.81 20.30 10.60
N LEU A 50 -30.04 20.29 11.13
CA LEU A 50 -31.27 20.26 10.34
C LEU A 50 -31.42 21.48 9.42
N ASN A 51 -31.21 22.69 9.95
CA ASN A 51 -31.25 23.93 9.17
C ASN A 51 -30.23 23.89 8.02
N PHE A 52 -29.02 23.41 8.31
CA PHE A 52 -27.95 23.34 7.34
C PHE A 52 -28.26 22.37 6.21
N VAL A 53 -28.67 21.14 6.54
CA VAL A 53 -29.07 20.13 5.54
C VAL A 53 -30.28 20.60 4.73
N SER A 54 -31.27 21.26 5.36
CA SER A 54 -32.43 21.80 4.66
C SER A 54 -32.05 22.88 3.63
N LYS A 55 -31.30 23.91 4.06
CA LYS A 55 -30.88 25.01 3.17
C LYS A 55 -29.95 24.54 2.07
N VAL A 56 -28.89 23.82 2.44
CA VAL A 56 -27.89 23.33 1.48
C VAL A 56 -28.52 22.29 0.55
N GLY A 57 -29.41 21.43 1.04
CA GLY A 57 -30.16 20.47 0.22
C GLY A 57 -30.98 21.17 -0.86
N LEU A 58 -31.76 22.20 -0.50
CA LEU A 58 -32.52 22.98 -1.47
C LEU A 58 -31.62 23.73 -2.47
N THR A 59 -30.49 24.27 -2.01
CA THR A 59 -29.48 24.86 -2.90
C THR A 59 -28.92 23.83 -3.88
N ILE A 60 -28.61 22.62 -3.40
CA ILE A 60 -28.12 21.51 -4.25
C ILE A 60 -29.20 21.10 -5.25
N PHE A 61 -30.47 21.05 -4.85
CA PHE A 61 -31.57 20.73 -5.74
C PHE A 61 -31.68 21.75 -6.89
N GLY A 62 -31.70 23.04 -6.57
CA GLY A 62 -31.72 24.12 -7.57
C GLY A 62 -30.47 24.13 -8.46
N TRP A 63 -29.30 23.94 -7.86
CA TRP A 63 -28.04 23.81 -8.59
C TRP A 63 -28.03 22.58 -9.51
N ASN A 64 -28.62 21.47 -9.09
CA ASN A 64 -28.73 20.26 -9.91
C ASN A 64 -29.66 20.46 -11.10
N ILE A 65 -30.78 21.17 -10.94
CA ILE A 65 -31.66 21.59 -12.04
C ILE A 65 -30.86 22.41 -13.07
N ALA A 66 -30.17 23.46 -12.60
CA ALA A 66 -29.43 24.36 -13.48
C ALA A 66 -28.30 23.62 -14.23
N MET A 67 -27.52 22.81 -13.51
CA MET A 67 -26.38 22.09 -14.09
C MET A 67 -26.78 20.86 -14.89
N PHE A 68 -27.99 20.30 -14.74
CA PHE A 68 -28.45 19.19 -15.58
C PHE A 68 -28.39 19.57 -17.06
N GLY A 69 -28.96 20.72 -17.44
CA GLY A 69 -28.90 21.21 -18.82
C GLY A 69 -27.50 21.64 -19.24
N ILE A 70 -26.81 22.42 -18.42
CA ILE A 70 -25.52 23.01 -18.79
C ILE A 70 -24.43 21.93 -18.88
N SER A 71 -24.43 20.94 -17.98
CA SER A 71 -23.38 19.92 -17.94
C SER A 71 -23.35 19.03 -19.17
N GLY A 72 -24.47 18.84 -19.89
CA GLY A 72 -24.48 18.09 -21.15
C GLY A 72 -23.62 18.73 -22.25
N PHE A 73 -23.52 20.06 -22.25
CA PHE A 73 -22.76 20.85 -23.22
C PHE A 73 -21.39 21.29 -22.69
N ALA A 74 -21.12 21.09 -21.40
CA ALA A 74 -19.88 21.46 -20.77
C ALA A 74 -18.69 20.60 -21.25
N PHE A 75 -17.52 21.22 -21.33
CA PHE A 75 -16.26 20.55 -21.65
C PHE A 75 -15.09 21.20 -20.92
N GLY A 76 -13.99 20.45 -20.77
CA GLY A 76 -12.72 21.03 -20.32
C GLY A 76 -12.81 21.66 -18.93
N PRO A 77 -12.32 22.91 -18.78
CA PRO A 77 -12.29 23.60 -17.51
C PRO A 77 -13.66 23.80 -16.87
N PHE A 78 -14.73 23.90 -17.66
CA PHE A 78 -16.07 24.14 -17.12
C PHE A 78 -16.58 22.93 -16.33
N LEU A 79 -16.37 21.71 -16.83
CA LEU A 79 -16.66 20.48 -16.07
C LEU A 79 -15.83 20.40 -14.79
N PHE A 80 -14.57 20.82 -14.84
CA PHE A 80 -13.73 20.86 -13.66
C PHE A 80 -14.27 21.84 -12.59
N ILE A 81 -14.69 23.04 -13.00
CA ILE A 81 -15.29 24.04 -12.10
C ILE A 81 -16.60 23.52 -11.50
N ILE A 82 -17.48 22.91 -12.31
CA ILE A 82 -18.70 22.26 -11.82
C ILE A 82 -18.34 21.23 -10.75
N GLY A 83 -17.36 20.36 -11.02
CA GLY A 83 -16.90 19.34 -10.08
C GLY A 83 -16.37 19.93 -8.76
N LEU A 84 -15.67 21.07 -8.80
CA LEU A 84 -15.22 21.76 -7.58
C LEU A 84 -16.38 22.31 -6.74
N ILE A 85 -17.36 22.93 -7.40
CA ILE A 85 -18.57 23.44 -6.72
C ILE A 85 -19.34 22.26 -6.10
N ASP A 86 -19.45 21.15 -6.83
CA ASP A 86 -20.11 19.95 -6.32
C ASP A 86 -19.40 19.38 -5.08
N VAL A 87 -18.06 19.32 -5.07
CA VAL A 87 -17.28 18.93 -3.87
C VAL A 87 -17.55 19.86 -2.69
N ALA A 88 -17.59 21.18 -2.92
CA ALA A 88 -17.87 22.15 -1.87
C ALA A 88 -19.27 21.93 -1.27
N LEU A 89 -20.29 21.70 -2.11
CA LEU A 89 -21.65 21.40 -1.67
C LEU A 89 -21.72 20.07 -0.86
N VAL A 90 -20.98 19.04 -1.26
CA VAL A 90 -20.85 17.78 -0.49
C VAL A 90 -20.23 18.04 0.88
N ALA A 91 -19.15 18.81 0.93
CA ALA A 91 -18.48 19.13 2.19
C ALA A 91 -19.42 19.86 3.16
N LEU A 92 -20.25 20.77 2.64
CA LEU A 92 -21.29 21.43 3.43
C LEU A 92 -22.32 20.41 3.96
N LEU A 93 -22.87 19.52 3.13
CA LEU A 93 -23.81 18.49 3.62
C LEU A 93 -23.20 17.58 4.70
N LEU A 94 -21.92 17.21 4.57
CA LEU A 94 -21.20 16.41 5.57
C LEU A 94 -21.12 17.10 6.94
N LEU A 95 -20.91 18.43 6.96
CA LEU A 95 -20.94 19.21 8.20
C LEU A 95 -22.34 19.18 8.85
N GLY A 96 -23.40 19.31 8.04
CA GLY A 96 -24.79 19.20 8.52
C GLY A 96 -25.10 17.83 9.11
N ILE A 97 -24.71 16.75 8.42
CA ILE A 97 -24.89 15.37 8.90
C ILE A 97 -24.10 15.11 10.18
N ARG A 98 -22.86 15.57 10.27
CA ARG A 98 -22.06 15.45 11.51
C ARG A 98 -22.81 16.04 12.71
N SER A 99 -23.43 17.20 12.54
CA SER A 99 -24.23 17.84 13.59
C SER A 99 -25.50 17.06 13.92
N GLN A 100 -26.18 16.47 12.93
CA GLN A 100 -27.36 15.62 13.16
C GLN A 100 -27.02 14.32 13.90
N LEU A 101 -25.91 13.66 13.54
CA LEU A 101 -25.42 12.44 14.17
C LEU A 101 -25.04 12.64 15.65
N SER A 102 -24.86 13.88 16.09
CA SER A 102 -24.66 14.17 17.50
C SER A 102 -25.88 13.83 18.36
N TYR A 103 -27.08 13.78 17.77
CA TYR A 103 -28.37 13.59 18.45
C TYR A 103 -29.17 12.39 17.92
N LEU A 104 -29.25 12.21 16.60
CA LEU A 104 -30.04 11.14 15.95
C LEU A 104 -29.31 9.79 15.98
N PRO A 105 -30.04 8.66 16.12
CA PRO A 105 -29.48 7.34 15.93
C PRO A 105 -29.22 7.06 14.44
N LEU A 106 -28.23 6.20 14.16
CA LEU A 106 -27.92 5.76 12.78
C LEU A 106 -28.99 4.84 12.18
N SER A 107 -29.76 4.15 13.02
CA SER A 107 -30.85 3.26 12.62
C SER A 107 -32.19 3.78 13.14
N SER A 108 -33.29 3.34 12.54
CA SER A 108 -34.65 3.71 12.95
C SER A 108 -35.18 2.88 14.11
N SER A 109 -34.50 1.78 14.47
CA SER A 109 -34.94 0.88 15.55
C SER A 109 -35.07 1.59 16.91
N PRO A 110 -34.13 2.47 17.33
CA PRO A 110 -34.28 3.22 18.57
C PRO A 110 -35.46 4.22 18.57
N CYS A 111 -36.01 4.58 17.41
CA CYS A 111 -37.17 5.46 17.32
C CYS A 111 -38.48 4.80 17.76
N ALA A 112 -38.51 3.48 18.03
CA ALA A 112 -39.69 2.81 18.61
C ALA A 112 -40.01 3.32 20.04
N TYR A 113 -39.01 3.90 20.72
CA TYR A 113 -39.13 4.47 22.06
C TYR A 113 -38.68 5.94 22.07
N ALA A 114 -39.04 6.69 21.03
CA ALA A 114 -38.55 8.06 20.84
C ALA A 114 -38.93 9.00 21.98
N GLU A 115 -40.03 8.72 22.68
CA GLU A 115 -40.48 9.42 23.89
C GLU A 115 -39.48 9.40 25.06
N ASN A 116 -38.59 8.41 25.09
CA ASN A 116 -37.53 8.26 26.08
C ASN A 116 -36.14 8.58 25.51
N TRP A 117 -36.05 9.03 24.25
CA TRP A 117 -34.78 9.29 23.57
C TRP A 117 -34.14 10.61 24.02
N ARG A 118 -33.06 10.51 24.81
CA ARG A 118 -32.19 11.64 25.20
C ARG A 118 -33.00 12.82 25.74
N ASN A 119 -33.75 12.55 26.79
CA ASN A 119 -34.56 13.55 27.49
C ASN A 119 -33.70 14.74 27.95
N GLY A 120 -34.32 15.92 27.96
CA GLY A 120 -33.79 17.15 28.50
C GLY A 120 -33.45 17.03 29.98
N THR A 121 -32.66 17.98 30.48
CA THR A 121 -32.38 18.10 31.93
C THR A 121 -33.63 18.35 32.75
N ASP A 122 -34.69 18.85 32.11
CA ASP A 122 -36.02 19.10 32.66
C ASP A 122 -37.02 17.94 32.44
N GLY A 123 -36.56 16.82 31.89
CA GLY A 123 -37.38 15.65 31.59
C GLY A 123 -38.23 15.76 30.32
N ARG A 124 -38.22 16.90 29.60
CA ARG A 124 -38.92 17.02 28.31
C ARG A 124 -38.21 16.22 27.21
N ASN A 125 -38.94 15.84 26.18
CA ASN A 125 -38.40 15.14 25.01
C ASN A 125 -38.71 15.91 23.73
N ILE A 126 -37.71 16.11 22.86
CA ILE A 126 -37.87 16.95 21.66
C ILE A 126 -38.95 16.44 20.71
N PHE A 127 -39.10 15.11 20.58
CA PHE A 127 -40.08 14.50 19.69
C PHE A 127 -41.49 14.52 20.29
N VAL A 128 -41.60 14.43 21.62
CA VAL A 128 -42.87 14.63 22.32
C VAL A 128 -43.34 16.08 22.20
N GLU A 129 -42.44 17.05 22.36
CA GLU A 129 -42.78 18.46 22.15
C GLU A 129 -43.12 18.78 20.68
N ALA A 130 -42.45 18.13 19.72
CA ALA A 130 -42.78 18.25 18.31
C ALA A 130 -44.17 17.66 17.98
N ASN A 131 -44.51 16.50 18.56
CA ASN A 131 -45.85 15.89 18.43
C ASN A 131 -46.95 16.85 18.93
N ARG A 132 -46.75 17.56 20.05
CA ARG A 132 -47.72 18.57 20.52
C ARG A 132 -48.02 19.67 19.49
N ARG A 133 -47.13 19.90 18.51
CA ARG A 133 -47.33 20.85 17.40
C ARG A 133 -47.86 20.20 16.12
N SER A 134 -47.81 18.88 16.01
CA SER A 134 -48.28 18.08 14.88
C SER A 134 -48.95 16.81 15.42
N PRO A 135 -50.17 16.92 15.99
CA PRO A 135 -50.82 15.83 16.72
C PRO A 135 -51.21 14.65 15.82
N ASP A 136 -51.10 14.81 14.50
CA ASP A 136 -51.26 13.77 13.48
C ASP A 136 -50.09 12.80 13.41
N LYS A 137 -48.94 13.11 14.06
CA LYS A 137 -47.74 12.28 14.04
C LYS A 137 -47.28 11.93 15.45
N SER A 138 -47.14 10.64 15.73
CA SER A 138 -46.54 10.15 16.97
C SER A 138 -45.06 10.58 17.11
N PRO A 139 -44.50 10.64 18.34
CA PRO A 139 -43.09 10.96 18.54
C PRO A 139 -42.16 9.97 17.81
N ASN A 140 -42.57 8.70 17.73
CA ASN A 140 -41.86 7.63 17.04
C ASN A 140 -41.81 7.87 15.52
N GLU A 141 -42.91 8.32 14.91
CA GLU A 141 -42.96 8.68 13.49
C GLU A 141 -42.08 9.89 13.19
N ILE A 142 -42.11 10.93 14.03
CA ILE A 142 -41.27 12.13 13.85
C ILE A 142 -39.78 11.76 13.93
N CYS A 143 -39.39 10.93 14.91
CA CYS A 143 -38.01 10.42 15.01
C CYS A 143 -37.63 9.60 13.77
N SER A 144 -38.50 8.68 13.35
CA SER A 144 -38.27 7.82 12.19
C SER A 144 -38.11 8.64 10.90
N GLU A 145 -38.94 9.66 10.70
CA GLU A 145 -38.88 10.58 9.56
C GLU A 145 -37.59 11.39 9.55
N ALA A 146 -37.14 11.88 10.72
CA ALA A 146 -35.85 12.56 10.87
C ALA A 146 -34.67 11.65 10.52
N VAL A 147 -34.67 10.41 11.01
CA VAL A 147 -33.64 9.40 10.70
C VAL A 147 -33.69 9.00 9.21
N ALA A 148 -34.88 8.84 8.64
CA ALA A 148 -35.05 8.54 7.22
C ALA A 148 -34.51 9.69 6.35
N SER A 149 -34.81 10.94 6.69
CA SER A 149 -34.26 12.13 6.02
C SER A 149 -32.73 12.14 6.07
N MET A 150 -32.14 11.90 7.24
CA MET A 150 -30.68 11.80 7.40
C MET A 150 -30.08 10.71 6.50
N LYS A 151 -30.68 9.52 6.45
CA LYS A 151 -30.23 8.41 5.58
C LYS A 151 -30.29 8.77 4.10
N TRP A 152 -31.36 9.42 3.65
CA TRP A 152 -31.46 9.91 2.28
C TRP A 152 -30.37 10.93 1.96
N THR A 153 -30.09 11.87 2.87
CA THR A 153 -29.00 12.83 2.71
C THR A 153 -27.63 12.14 2.61
N ILE A 154 -27.36 11.09 3.39
CA ILE A 154 -26.13 10.29 3.27
C ILE A 154 -26.02 9.63 1.90
N ALA A 155 -27.10 9.04 1.39
CA ALA A 155 -27.12 8.45 0.05
C ALA A 155 -26.84 9.50 -1.04
N ILE A 156 -27.43 10.69 -0.93
CA ILE A 156 -27.18 11.82 -1.83
C ILE A 156 -25.73 12.26 -1.77
N ILE A 157 -25.14 12.38 -0.58
CA ILE A 157 -23.72 12.75 -0.43
C ILE A 157 -22.83 11.80 -1.26
N ALA A 158 -23.07 10.49 -1.18
CA ALA A 158 -22.30 9.50 -1.94
C ALA A 158 -22.48 9.66 -3.46
N LEU A 159 -23.73 9.79 -3.93
CA LEU A 159 -24.03 9.95 -5.36
C LEU A 159 -23.50 11.27 -5.93
N TYR A 160 -23.66 12.36 -5.18
CA TYR A 160 -23.23 13.70 -5.58
C TYR A 160 -21.71 13.81 -5.58
N PHE A 161 -21.03 13.18 -4.62
CA PHE A 161 -19.58 13.07 -4.61
C PHE A 161 -19.05 12.28 -5.81
N LEU A 162 -19.73 11.19 -6.20
CA LEU A 162 -19.37 10.44 -7.41
C LEU A 162 -19.47 11.32 -8.67
N CYS A 163 -20.56 12.10 -8.82
CA CYS A 163 -20.67 13.04 -9.94
C CYS A 163 -19.57 14.09 -9.93
N ALA A 164 -19.26 14.65 -8.75
CA ALA A 164 -18.19 15.62 -8.57
C ALA A 164 -16.84 15.05 -9.04
N LEU A 165 -16.52 13.80 -8.65
CA LEU A 165 -15.30 13.11 -9.07
C LEU A 165 -15.26 12.89 -10.59
N VAL A 166 -16.37 12.44 -11.19
CA VAL A 166 -16.47 12.25 -12.65
C VAL A 166 -16.22 13.58 -13.38
N ASN A 167 -16.82 14.67 -12.92
CA ASN A 167 -16.63 16.01 -13.47
C ASN A 167 -15.18 16.50 -13.35
N LEU A 168 -14.55 16.30 -12.19
CA LEU A 168 -13.15 16.65 -11.97
C LEU A 168 -12.21 15.83 -12.85
N ILE A 169 -12.43 14.52 -12.98
CA ILE A 169 -11.61 13.62 -13.79
C ILE A 169 -11.75 13.98 -15.28
N ILE A 170 -12.97 14.03 -15.80
CA ILE A 170 -13.23 14.34 -17.21
C ILE A 170 -12.72 15.75 -17.55
N GLY A 171 -12.99 16.74 -16.70
CA GLY A 171 -12.49 18.10 -16.87
C GLY A 171 -10.96 18.15 -16.90
N THR A 172 -10.29 17.41 -16.01
CA THR A 172 -8.82 17.34 -16.02
C THR A 172 -8.28 16.66 -17.28
N LEU A 173 -8.84 15.51 -17.68
CA LEU A 173 -8.38 14.74 -18.84
C LEU A 173 -8.54 15.55 -20.14
N THR A 174 -9.69 16.20 -20.31
CA THR A 174 -9.96 17.06 -21.46
C THR A 174 -9.03 18.27 -21.51
N CYS A 175 -8.73 18.91 -20.37
CA CYS A 175 -7.71 19.96 -20.31
C CYS A 175 -6.31 19.45 -20.73
N THR A 176 -5.91 18.25 -20.31
CA THR A 176 -4.58 17.71 -20.65
C THR A 176 -4.45 17.27 -22.10
N SER A 177 -5.54 16.79 -22.73
CA SER A 177 -5.51 16.35 -24.13
C SER A 177 -5.31 17.52 -25.10
N HIS A 178 -5.82 18.70 -24.76
CA HIS A 178 -5.72 19.90 -25.59
C HIS A 178 -4.37 20.64 -25.45
N HIS A 179 -3.62 20.38 -24.37
CA HIS A 179 -2.28 20.96 -24.16
C HIS A 179 -1.22 20.48 -25.17
N ILE A 180 -1.47 19.41 -25.94
CA ILE A 180 -0.52 18.89 -26.93
C ILE A 180 -0.51 19.73 -28.22
N HIS A 181 -1.55 20.53 -28.48
CA HIS A 181 -1.65 21.34 -29.71
C HIS A 181 -1.82 22.86 -29.49
N ILE A 182 -2.01 23.33 -28.24
CA ILE A 182 -2.37 24.72 -27.95
C ILE A 182 -1.33 25.35 -27.01
N VAL A 183 -0.13 25.61 -27.54
CA VAL A 183 0.90 26.39 -26.82
C VAL A 183 0.65 27.90 -26.93
N ASP A 184 -0.24 28.36 -27.82
CA ASP A 184 -0.41 29.79 -28.13
C ASP A 184 -1.80 30.41 -27.81
N CYS A 185 -2.67 29.75 -27.03
CA CYS A 185 -3.92 30.39 -26.61
C CYS A 185 -3.75 31.21 -25.31
N GLY A 186 -3.93 32.53 -25.37
CA GLY A 186 -3.82 33.45 -24.22
C GLY A 186 -4.73 33.10 -23.03
N CYS A 187 -5.85 32.41 -23.24
CA CYS A 187 -6.74 31.93 -22.17
C CYS A 187 -6.08 30.86 -21.28
N CYS A 188 -5.14 30.05 -21.82
CA CYS A 188 -4.43 29.04 -21.04
C CYS A 188 -3.46 29.65 -20.02
N ARG A 189 -2.92 30.85 -20.29
CA ARG A 189 -2.01 31.54 -19.37
C ARG A 189 -2.72 32.01 -18.09
N TYR A 190 -3.97 32.45 -18.22
CA TYR A 190 -4.79 32.86 -17.08
C TYR A 190 -5.17 31.64 -16.21
N PHE A 191 -5.47 30.50 -16.85
CA PHE A 191 -5.65 29.23 -16.17
C PHE A 191 -4.36 28.74 -15.49
N GLU A 192 -3.19 28.84 -16.14
CA GLU A 192 -1.93 28.50 -15.48
C GLU A 192 -1.65 29.36 -14.26
N VAL A 193 -1.99 30.66 -14.25
CA VAL A 193 -1.79 31.54 -13.08
C VAL A 193 -2.77 31.21 -11.95
N ILE A 194 -4.07 31.07 -12.25
CA ILE A 194 -5.10 30.74 -11.25
C ILE A 194 -4.86 29.34 -10.67
N PHE A 195 -4.50 28.38 -11.52
CA PHE A 195 -4.28 27.00 -11.12
C PHE A 195 -2.81 26.71 -10.83
N HIS A 196 -1.88 27.68 -10.91
CA HIS A 196 -0.47 27.47 -10.56
C HIS A 196 -0.31 26.91 -9.15
N PRO A 197 -1.01 27.44 -8.13
CA PRO A 197 -0.98 26.88 -6.79
C PRO A 197 -1.51 25.45 -6.80
N LEU A 198 -2.58 25.16 -7.54
CA LEU A 198 -3.16 23.82 -7.67
C LEU A 198 -2.28 22.85 -8.47
N VAL A 199 -1.46 23.32 -9.41
CA VAL A 199 -0.49 22.54 -10.18
C VAL A 199 0.75 22.28 -9.34
N ILE A 200 1.24 23.25 -8.57
CA ILE A 200 2.30 23.06 -7.57
C ILE A 200 1.81 22.09 -6.50
N ILE A 201 0.60 22.29 -5.97
CA ILE A 201 -0.06 21.38 -5.03
C ILE A 201 -0.20 20.03 -5.70
N LYS A 202 -0.70 19.89 -6.94
CA LYS A 202 -0.77 18.61 -7.68
C LYS A 202 0.60 17.98 -7.88
N ARG A 203 1.67 18.73 -8.12
CA ARG A 203 3.03 18.19 -8.25
C ARG A 203 3.57 17.73 -6.90
N ALA A 204 3.35 18.50 -5.84
CA ALA A 204 3.73 18.17 -4.46
C ALA A 204 2.89 16.99 -3.90
N THR A 205 1.58 17.03 -4.09
CA THR A 205 0.63 15.98 -3.73
C THR A 205 0.73 14.80 -4.66
N SER A 206 1.10 14.90 -5.93
CA SER A 206 1.31 13.69 -6.76
C SER A 206 2.52 12.90 -6.29
N ALA A 207 3.57 13.55 -5.79
CA ALA A 207 4.67 12.85 -5.14
C ALA A 207 4.19 12.21 -3.83
N GLY A 208 3.44 12.96 -3.01
CA GLY A 208 2.81 12.45 -1.78
C GLY A 208 1.85 11.28 -2.00
N VAL A 209 0.89 11.40 -2.93
CA VAL A 209 -0.08 10.39 -3.34
C VAL A 209 0.60 9.18 -3.95
N ARG A 210 1.62 9.36 -4.82
CA ARG A 210 2.42 8.24 -5.33
C ARG A 210 3.12 7.51 -4.19
N TYR A 211 3.70 8.26 -3.26
CA TYR A 211 4.33 7.70 -2.07
C TYR A 211 3.32 6.97 -1.18
N THR A 212 2.18 7.58 -0.84
CA THR A 212 1.13 6.99 -0.01
C THR A 212 0.52 5.76 -0.67
N SER A 213 0.23 5.80 -1.96
CA SER A 213 -0.25 4.66 -2.74
C SER A 213 0.76 3.50 -2.72
N ARG A 214 2.06 3.77 -2.87
CA ARG A 214 3.13 2.76 -2.81
C ARG A 214 3.34 2.23 -1.40
N TYR A 215 3.31 3.10 -0.40
CA TYR A 215 3.36 2.74 1.02
C TYR A 215 2.19 1.81 1.37
N LEU A 216 0.97 2.16 0.94
CA LEU A 216 -0.23 1.36 1.14
C LEU A 216 -0.14 0.04 0.38
N SER A 217 0.38 0.03 -0.86
CA SER A 217 0.62 -1.21 -1.61
C SER A 217 1.59 -2.15 -0.89
N LYS A 218 2.69 -1.63 -0.31
CA LYS A 218 3.60 -2.45 0.52
C LYS A 218 2.93 -2.94 1.81
N LEU A 219 2.12 -2.09 2.44
CA LEU A 219 1.36 -2.46 3.63
C LEU A 219 0.36 -3.59 3.33
N LEU A 220 -0.35 -3.52 2.19
CA LEU A 220 -1.25 -4.56 1.73
C LEU A 220 -0.50 -5.84 1.34
N ARG A 221 0.66 -5.74 0.67
CA ARG A 221 1.52 -6.91 0.38
C ARG A 221 2.00 -7.58 1.65
N ARG A 222 2.30 -6.84 2.72
CA ARG A 222 2.62 -7.42 4.03
C ARG A 222 1.46 -8.25 4.57
N TYR A 223 0.23 -7.75 4.46
CA TYR A 223 -0.96 -8.49 4.90
C TYR A 223 -1.14 -9.77 4.07
N HIS A 224 -1.06 -9.66 2.75
CA HIS A 224 -1.17 -10.80 1.84
C HIS A 224 -0.03 -11.83 2.00
N SER A 225 1.18 -11.39 2.31
CA SER A 225 2.32 -12.31 2.51
C SER A 225 2.20 -13.12 3.81
N ARG A 226 1.47 -12.60 4.80
CA ARG A 226 1.13 -13.38 6.02
C ARG A 226 0.12 -14.47 5.73
N ASP A 227 -0.80 -14.21 4.81
CA ASP A 227 -1.89 -15.13 4.46
C ASP A 227 -1.42 -16.26 3.52
N MET A 228 -0.43 -15.98 2.66
CA MET A 228 0.16 -16.96 1.72
C MET A 228 1.01 -18.04 2.39
N GLY A 229 0.96 -18.19 3.72
CA GLY A 229 1.70 -19.25 4.41
C GLY A 229 3.18 -19.23 4.06
N PHE A 230 3.80 -18.02 3.98
CA PHE A 230 5.25 -17.91 4.14
C PHE A 230 5.54 -18.38 5.56
N LYS A 231 5.62 -19.70 5.73
CA LYS A 231 6.14 -20.37 6.91
C LYS A 231 7.47 -19.67 7.15
N THR A 232 7.56 -18.93 8.26
CA THR A 232 8.83 -18.48 8.79
C THR A 232 9.74 -19.69 8.73
N GLN A 233 10.88 -19.55 8.06
CA GLN A 233 11.73 -20.67 7.65
C GLN A 233 12.32 -21.46 8.83
N ASP A 234 11.96 -21.08 10.07
CA ASP A 234 12.11 -21.85 11.31
C ASP A 234 11.49 -23.26 11.21
N GLU A 235 10.61 -23.52 10.23
CA GLU A 235 10.02 -24.85 9.98
C GLU A 235 10.72 -25.67 8.88
N TYR A 236 11.79 -25.15 8.26
CA TYR A 236 12.81 -26.03 7.69
C TYR A 236 13.83 -26.24 8.79
N PRO A 237 13.71 -27.31 9.61
CA PRO A 237 14.75 -27.60 10.57
C PRO A 237 16.10 -27.52 9.86
N LEU A 238 17.10 -27.02 10.57
CA LEU A 238 18.51 -27.29 10.30
C LEU A 238 18.75 -28.80 10.45
N GLU A 239 17.98 -29.64 9.76
CA GLU A 239 18.40 -30.98 9.39
C GLU A 239 19.58 -30.73 8.45
N GLY A 240 20.77 -30.77 9.06
CA GLY A 240 22.00 -30.97 8.32
C GLY A 240 21.70 -32.09 7.35
N ALA A 241 21.75 -31.76 6.06
CA ALA A 241 21.30 -32.63 5.00
C ALA A 241 21.69 -34.08 5.32
N ASP A 242 20.67 -34.94 5.46
CA ASP A 242 20.76 -36.39 5.32
C ASP A 242 21.23 -36.68 3.90
N PHE A 243 22.49 -36.36 3.64
CA PHE A 243 23.32 -36.91 2.58
C PHE A 243 24.03 -38.12 3.18
N GLN A 244 23.26 -38.95 3.89
CA GLN A 244 23.62 -40.29 4.32
C GLN A 244 23.04 -41.27 3.31
N VAL A 245 23.76 -42.37 3.08
CA VAL A 245 23.43 -43.44 2.12
C VAL A 245 23.72 -43.00 0.67
N GLU A 246 24.88 -43.28 0.09
CA GLU A 246 25.28 -44.63 -0.31
C GLU A 246 26.79 -44.66 -0.70
N LEU A 247 27.70 -44.38 0.22
CA LEU A 247 29.14 -44.51 -0.05
C LEU A 247 29.91 -44.96 1.20
N THR A 248 29.69 -46.20 1.60
CA THR A 248 30.50 -46.84 2.65
C THR A 248 30.87 -48.24 2.21
N GLN A 249 32.06 -48.40 1.60
CA GLN A 249 32.79 -49.66 1.69
C GLN A 249 34.31 -49.64 1.41
N ASN A 250 34.96 -48.52 1.04
CA ASN A 250 36.37 -48.56 0.60
C ASN A 250 37.41 -47.70 1.37
N ALA A 251 37.11 -47.15 2.55
CA ALA A 251 37.97 -46.13 3.18
C ALA A 251 38.86 -46.56 4.37
N SER A 252 39.02 -47.85 4.68
CA SER A 252 39.75 -48.27 5.91
C SER A 252 41.24 -48.62 5.75
N GLN A 253 41.88 -48.38 4.61
CA GLN A 253 43.32 -48.69 4.46
C GLN A 253 44.07 -47.61 3.67
N ASN A 254 44.56 -46.56 4.37
CA ASN A 254 45.82 -45.85 4.06
C ASN A 254 45.99 -44.62 4.97
N SER A 255 46.50 -44.84 6.19
CA SER A 255 46.91 -43.78 7.13
C SER A 255 48.40 -43.47 6.96
N SER A 256 48.74 -42.40 6.22
CA SER A 256 49.99 -41.63 6.38
C SER A 256 50.13 -40.42 5.44
N THR A 257 49.29 -40.27 4.42
CA THR A 257 49.38 -39.15 3.47
C THR A 257 48.34 -38.08 3.77
N ARG A 258 48.80 -36.82 3.88
CA ARG A 258 48.03 -35.57 4.05
C ARG A 258 46.55 -35.71 3.63
N LEU A 259 45.66 -35.99 4.60
CA LEU A 259 44.23 -36.07 4.36
C LEU A 259 43.72 -34.72 3.84
N HIS A 260 42.97 -34.74 2.75
CA HIS A 260 42.30 -33.53 2.29
C HIS A 260 41.07 -33.26 3.17
N PHE A 261 40.67 -31.99 3.30
CA PHE A 261 39.51 -31.60 4.13
C PHE A 261 38.24 -32.37 3.77
N ILE A 262 38.08 -32.67 2.49
CA ILE A 262 36.92 -33.42 2.02
C ILE A 262 36.91 -34.85 2.58
N ASP A 263 38.06 -35.49 2.73
CA ASP A 263 38.20 -36.83 3.29
C ASP A 263 37.87 -36.80 4.79
N ALA A 264 38.30 -35.76 5.50
CA ALA A 264 37.99 -35.55 6.92
C ALA A 264 36.49 -35.30 7.15
N VAL A 265 35.84 -34.47 6.32
CA VAL A 265 34.40 -34.21 6.40
C VAL A 265 33.59 -35.47 6.08
N GLN A 266 33.95 -36.19 5.01
CA GLN A 266 33.26 -37.44 4.64
C GLN A 266 33.44 -38.53 5.71
N SER A 267 34.60 -38.60 6.37
CA SER A 267 34.82 -39.55 7.46
C SER A 267 33.93 -39.28 8.70
N LYS A 268 33.52 -38.02 8.93
CA LYS A 268 32.67 -37.60 10.07
C LYS A 268 31.17 -37.72 9.82
N LEU A 269 30.71 -38.01 8.60
CA LEU A 269 29.28 -38.27 8.30
C LEU A 269 28.83 -39.70 8.66
N THR A 270 29.70 -40.49 9.29
CA THR A 270 29.33 -41.78 9.90
C THR A 270 28.58 -41.55 11.23
N PRO A 271 27.58 -42.38 11.58
CA PRO A 271 26.73 -42.16 12.76
C PRO A 271 27.53 -41.94 14.05
N VAL A 272 27.05 -40.98 14.84
CA VAL A 272 27.70 -40.33 15.98
C VAL A 272 27.95 -41.25 17.18
N GLU A 273 27.45 -42.48 17.19
CA GLU A 273 27.50 -43.36 18.38
C GLU A 273 28.87 -43.97 18.70
N GLN A 274 29.93 -43.71 17.91
CA GLN A 274 31.25 -44.31 18.18
C GLN A 274 32.48 -43.39 18.11
N ARG A 275 32.34 -42.06 18.09
CA ARG A 275 33.55 -41.20 18.05
C ARG A 275 33.59 -40.08 19.08
N ALA A 276 34.66 -40.18 19.86
CA ALA A 276 35.18 -39.25 20.86
C ALA A 276 34.84 -37.77 20.64
N GLU A 277 34.46 -37.17 21.76
CA GLU A 277 34.34 -35.75 22.01
C GLU A 277 35.47 -34.91 21.37
N GLY A 278 35.10 -33.75 20.82
CA GLY A 278 35.90 -32.55 21.10
C GLY A 278 36.65 -31.84 19.98
N MET A 279 36.59 -32.23 18.70
CA MET A 279 37.17 -31.39 17.64
C MET A 279 36.12 -30.56 16.90
N SER A 280 36.16 -29.24 17.13
CA SER A 280 35.36 -28.22 16.44
C SER A 280 35.67 -28.19 14.93
N VAL A 281 34.71 -27.72 14.12
CA VAL A 281 34.91 -27.53 12.67
C VAL A 281 36.10 -26.59 12.41
N GLU A 282 36.32 -25.63 13.31
CA GLU A 282 37.42 -24.67 13.31
C GLU A 282 38.79 -25.33 13.49
N GLU A 283 38.90 -26.39 14.29
CA GLU A 283 40.15 -27.15 14.45
C GLU A 283 40.45 -27.99 13.22
N LEU A 284 39.44 -28.60 12.60
CA LEU A 284 39.62 -29.35 11.35
C LEU A 284 40.11 -28.46 10.20
N ARG A 285 39.72 -27.19 10.16
CA ARG A 285 40.20 -26.21 9.15
C ARG A 285 41.71 -25.95 9.25
N ARG A 286 42.33 -26.17 10.43
CA ARG A 286 43.78 -25.99 10.62
C ARG A 286 44.59 -27.10 9.96
N PHE A 287 44.04 -28.32 9.91
CA PHE A 287 44.75 -29.50 9.43
C PHE A 287 44.72 -29.70 7.91
N THR A 288 44.09 -28.79 7.16
CA THR A 288 43.78 -29.06 5.76
C THR A 288 44.41 -28.09 4.81
N CYS A 289 45.28 -28.62 3.93
CA CYS A 289 46.05 -27.92 2.89
C CYS A 289 46.80 -26.63 3.33
N ASN A 290 47.72 -26.18 2.49
CA ASN A 290 48.52 -24.97 2.74
C ASN A 290 47.64 -23.71 2.87
N GLU A 291 47.78 -22.98 3.99
CA GLU A 291 47.00 -21.77 4.32
C GLU A 291 47.00 -20.72 3.21
N ALA A 292 48.12 -20.53 2.52
CA ALA A 292 48.26 -19.55 1.45
C ALA A 292 47.40 -19.86 0.19
N SER A 293 46.80 -21.05 0.10
CA SER A 293 46.07 -21.51 -1.08
C SER A 293 44.60 -21.87 -0.82
N LYS A 294 44.09 -21.50 0.37
CA LYS A 294 42.72 -21.82 0.78
C LYS A 294 41.74 -20.87 0.08
N SER A 295 40.78 -21.46 -0.64
CA SER A 295 39.59 -20.78 -1.16
C SER A 295 38.33 -21.48 -0.66
N GLU A 296 37.16 -20.88 -0.85
CA GLU A 296 35.88 -21.47 -0.47
C GLU A 296 35.22 -22.12 -1.69
N CYS A 297 34.67 -23.33 -1.54
CA CYS A 297 33.83 -23.92 -2.58
C CYS A 297 32.56 -23.08 -2.75
N ARG A 298 32.31 -22.57 -3.96
CA ARG A 298 31.15 -21.73 -4.25
C ARG A 298 29.79 -22.37 -3.92
N ILE A 299 29.72 -23.71 -3.93
CA ILE A 299 28.48 -24.49 -3.84
C ILE A 299 28.19 -24.97 -2.43
N CYS A 300 29.17 -25.53 -1.71
CA CYS A 300 28.95 -26.06 -0.36
C CYS A 300 29.65 -25.25 0.74
N ARG A 301 30.35 -24.17 0.40
CA ARG A 301 31.02 -23.27 1.36
C ARG A 301 32.14 -23.92 2.20
N ILE A 302 32.55 -25.14 1.86
CA ILE A 302 33.71 -25.78 2.49
C ILE A 302 35.01 -25.16 1.98
N GLN A 303 36.05 -25.14 2.81
CA GLN A 303 37.37 -24.72 2.39
C GLN A 303 37.97 -25.77 1.44
N ILE A 304 38.52 -25.31 0.33
CA ILE A 304 39.22 -26.10 -0.68
C ILE A 304 40.62 -25.51 -0.91
N CYS A 305 41.55 -26.34 -1.33
CA CYS A 305 42.88 -25.88 -1.76
C CYS A 305 43.06 -26.09 -3.25
N ARG A 306 44.11 -25.48 -3.83
CA ARG A 306 44.34 -25.50 -5.29
C ARG A 306 44.35 -26.91 -5.90
N SER A 307 44.80 -27.93 -5.17
CA SER A 307 44.80 -29.33 -5.64
C SER A 307 43.45 -30.06 -5.48
N CYS A 308 42.57 -29.54 -4.63
CA CYS A 308 41.22 -30.06 -4.38
C CYS A 308 40.14 -29.29 -5.15
N SER A 309 40.47 -28.12 -5.68
CA SER A 309 39.57 -27.29 -6.45
C SER A 309 39.53 -27.74 -7.91
N SER A 310 38.33 -27.89 -8.44
CA SER A 310 38.07 -27.91 -9.87
C SER A 310 37.49 -26.55 -10.27
N THR A 311 37.96 -25.97 -11.37
CA THR A 311 37.41 -24.72 -11.89
C THR A 311 36.25 -25.05 -12.82
N LEU A 312 35.03 -24.66 -12.45
CA LEU A 312 33.84 -24.86 -13.27
C LEU A 312 33.16 -23.54 -13.60
N ARG A 313 32.42 -23.52 -14.71
CA ARG A 313 31.50 -22.43 -15.05
C ARG A 313 30.23 -22.58 -14.22
N VAL A 314 30.03 -21.66 -13.29
CA VAL A 314 28.86 -21.63 -12.42
C VAL A 314 28.01 -20.42 -12.77
N ALA A 315 26.72 -20.63 -13.02
CA ALA A 315 25.80 -19.52 -13.26
C ALA A 315 25.49 -18.80 -11.94
N SER A 316 25.46 -17.47 -11.95
CA SER A 316 24.98 -16.72 -10.79
C SER A 316 23.50 -17.00 -10.57
N SER A 317 23.10 -17.27 -9.32
CA SER A 317 21.69 -17.27 -8.92
C SER A 317 21.05 -15.89 -9.11
N VAL A 318 19.72 -15.89 -9.22
CA VAL A 318 18.95 -14.63 -9.25
C VAL A 318 19.08 -13.93 -7.90
N ALA A 319 19.02 -14.68 -6.79
CA ALA A 319 19.25 -14.16 -5.44
C ALA A 319 20.61 -13.46 -5.29
N SER A 320 21.73 -14.05 -5.76
CA SER A 320 23.05 -13.43 -5.68
C SER A 320 23.16 -12.16 -6.52
N ALA A 321 22.54 -12.14 -7.71
CA ALA A 321 22.47 -10.93 -8.51
C ALA A 321 21.74 -9.81 -7.77
N HIS A 322 20.63 -10.12 -7.08
CA HIS A 322 19.93 -9.18 -6.22
C HIS A 322 20.77 -8.71 -5.02
N LEU A 323 21.49 -9.60 -4.34
CA LEU A 323 22.38 -9.25 -3.23
C LEU A 323 23.44 -8.23 -3.63
N LYS A 324 24.03 -8.40 -4.83
CA LYS A 324 25.12 -7.55 -5.31
C LYS A 324 24.63 -6.19 -5.82
N THR A 325 23.41 -6.12 -6.35
CA THR A 325 22.94 -4.95 -7.10
C THR A 325 21.84 -4.17 -6.39
N CYS A 326 21.02 -4.81 -5.57
CA CYS A 326 19.90 -4.17 -4.90
C CYS A 326 20.34 -3.69 -3.53
N THR A 327 20.28 -2.37 -3.32
CA THR A 327 20.70 -1.75 -2.08
C THR A 327 19.50 -1.13 -1.33
N PRO A 328 19.50 -1.15 0.01
CA PRO A 328 18.38 -0.69 0.79
C PRO A 328 18.44 0.84 1.02
N TYR A 329 17.30 1.50 1.01
CA TYR A 329 17.15 2.94 1.23
C TYR A 329 16.18 3.23 2.38
N CYS A 330 16.45 4.29 3.15
CA CYS A 330 15.46 4.80 4.09
C CYS A 330 14.35 5.53 3.35
N THR A 331 13.17 5.62 3.99
CA THR A 331 11.98 6.27 3.41
C THR A 331 12.25 7.69 2.93
N SER A 332 12.98 8.49 3.71
CA SER A 332 13.29 9.88 3.35
C SER A 332 14.22 9.95 2.13
N CYS A 333 15.29 9.15 2.09
CA CYS A 333 16.18 9.08 0.93
C CYS A 333 15.48 8.52 -0.30
N PHE A 334 14.62 7.51 -0.13
CA PHE A 334 13.85 6.95 -1.23
C PHE A 334 12.91 8.00 -1.82
N TYR A 335 12.14 8.69 -0.99
CA TYR A 335 11.23 9.74 -1.45
C TYR A 335 11.97 10.90 -2.11
N ALA A 336 13.04 11.40 -1.48
CA ALA A 336 13.79 12.54 -1.98
C ALA A 336 14.52 12.25 -3.30
N TYR A 337 14.99 11.02 -3.51
CA TYR A 337 15.80 10.67 -4.68
C TYR A 337 15.01 9.98 -5.80
N TYR A 338 13.99 9.19 -5.45
CA TYR A 338 13.24 8.39 -6.42
C TYR A 338 11.83 8.91 -6.68
N CYS A 339 11.14 9.49 -5.70
CA CYS A 339 9.76 9.98 -5.88
C CYS A 339 9.70 11.46 -6.32
N ARG A 340 10.60 12.31 -5.80
CA ARG A 340 10.72 13.69 -6.27
C ARG A 340 11.34 13.68 -7.67
N SER A 341 10.49 13.96 -8.66
CA SER A 341 10.89 14.36 -10.01
C SER A 341 12.03 15.37 -9.90
N ASP A 342 13.23 15.04 -10.39
CA ASP A 342 14.31 16.01 -10.52
C ASP A 342 13.89 17.00 -11.60
N GLY A 343 13.12 18.02 -11.20
CA GLY A 343 12.52 19.01 -12.09
C GLY A 343 13.55 19.76 -12.93
N ARG A 344 14.84 19.72 -12.55
CA ARG A 344 15.93 20.32 -13.33
C ARG A 344 16.38 19.49 -14.53
N ARG A 345 16.13 18.17 -14.56
CA ARG A 345 16.65 17.30 -15.64
C ARG A 345 15.65 17.00 -16.74
N GLY A 346 14.38 17.45 -16.65
CA GLY A 346 13.34 17.24 -17.66
C GLY A 346 13.00 15.76 -17.97
N ARG A 347 13.76 14.81 -17.47
CA ARG A 347 13.53 13.37 -17.58
C ARG A 347 12.69 12.96 -16.37
N THR A 348 11.38 12.87 -16.58
CA THR A 348 10.56 11.96 -15.78
C THR A 348 11.26 10.60 -15.81
N ARG A 349 11.83 10.16 -14.67
CA ARG A 349 12.38 8.80 -14.58
C ARG A 349 11.27 7.88 -15.06
N LYS A 350 11.58 7.11 -16.12
CA LYS A 350 10.63 6.25 -16.83
C LYS A 350 9.74 5.54 -15.80
N VAL A 351 8.45 5.62 -16.06
CA VAL A 351 7.33 5.11 -15.25
C VAL A 351 7.75 3.96 -14.34
N HIS A 352 7.44 4.04 -13.05
CA HIS A 352 7.68 2.99 -12.04
C HIS A 352 6.96 1.64 -12.32
N SER A 353 6.52 1.41 -13.55
CA SER A 353 5.96 0.15 -14.06
C SER A 353 7.02 -0.77 -14.65
N TYR A 354 8.23 -0.27 -14.96
CA TYR A 354 9.32 -1.14 -15.40
C TYR A 354 9.74 -2.04 -14.24
N GLN A 355 9.56 -3.34 -14.41
CA GLN A 355 10.10 -4.35 -13.51
C GLN A 355 11.63 -4.34 -13.60
N CYS A 356 12.30 -4.59 -12.48
CA CYS A 356 13.74 -4.76 -12.43
C CYS A 356 14.17 -5.82 -13.46
N GLN A 357 15.16 -5.52 -14.31
CA GLN A 357 15.62 -6.47 -15.33
C GLN A 357 16.15 -7.77 -14.71
N LEU A 358 16.68 -7.71 -13.50
CA LEU A 358 17.12 -8.90 -12.74
C LEU A 358 15.95 -9.82 -12.38
N ALA A 359 14.78 -9.25 -12.09
CA ALA A 359 13.56 -10.03 -11.79
C ALA A 359 13.07 -10.83 -13.01
N LYS A 360 13.47 -10.44 -14.23
CA LYS A 360 13.14 -11.18 -15.46
C LYS A 360 14.08 -12.35 -15.74
N GLY A 361 15.15 -12.52 -14.96
CA GLY A 361 16.09 -13.64 -15.11
C GLY A 361 16.88 -13.66 -16.42
N THR A 362 16.86 -12.58 -17.22
CA THR A 362 17.31 -12.59 -18.61
C THR A 362 18.83 -12.67 -18.81
N VAL A 363 19.65 -12.48 -17.77
CA VAL A 363 21.11 -12.61 -17.88
C VAL A 363 21.69 -13.23 -16.60
N ARG A 364 22.22 -14.45 -16.70
CA ARG A 364 23.04 -15.07 -15.67
C ARG A 364 24.46 -15.18 -16.18
N PRO A 365 25.37 -14.25 -15.84
CA PRO A 365 26.77 -14.41 -16.21
C PRO A 365 27.30 -15.70 -15.61
N HIS A 366 27.94 -16.54 -16.44
CA HIS A 366 28.72 -17.66 -15.96
C HIS A 366 30.08 -17.14 -15.48
N GLN A 367 30.43 -17.43 -14.23
CA GLN A 367 31.74 -17.11 -13.67
C GLN A 367 32.53 -18.40 -13.49
N LEU A 368 33.83 -18.35 -13.73
CA LEU A 368 34.73 -19.46 -13.42
C LEU A 368 34.99 -19.43 -11.92
N GLU A 369 34.48 -20.44 -11.22
CA GLU A 369 34.52 -20.51 -9.76
C GLU A 369 35.19 -21.80 -9.32
N GLY A 370 35.88 -21.75 -8.17
CA GLY A 370 36.46 -22.92 -7.54
C GLY A 370 35.38 -23.76 -6.86
N VAL A 371 35.29 -25.05 -7.22
CA VAL A 371 34.38 -26.01 -6.59
C VAL A 371 35.14 -27.22 -6.07
N CYS A 372 34.66 -27.85 -5.00
CA CYS A 372 35.23 -29.10 -4.52
C CYS A 372 34.91 -30.24 -5.49
N ARG A 373 35.70 -31.32 -5.47
CA ARG A 373 35.52 -32.49 -6.36
C ARG A 373 34.11 -33.09 -6.29
N GLN A 374 33.52 -33.18 -5.10
CA GLN A 374 32.17 -33.72 -4.90
C GLN A 374 31.08 -32.80 -5.49
N CYS A 375 31.22 -31.48 -5.40
CA CYS A 375 30.30 -30.58 -6.09
C CYS A 375 30.56 -30.55 -7.61
N ALA A 376 31.80 -30.84 -8.04
CA ALA A 376 32.13 -30.95 -9.46
C ALA A 376 31.49 -32.18 -10.11
N SER A 377 31.27 -33.27 -9.38
CA SER A 377 30.59 -34.47 -9.88
C SER A 377 29.07 -34.35 -9.97
N LYS A 378 28.44 -33.37 -9.30
CA LYS A 378 27.01 -33.07 -9.41
C LYS A 378 26.62 -32.60 -10.82
N THR A 379 25.35 -32.71 -11.18
CA THR A 379 24.84 -32.14 -12.44
C THR A 379 24.81 -30.60 -12.36
N GLN A 380 24.67 -29.91 -13.50
CA GLN A 380 24.59 -28.45 -13.50
C GLN A 380 23.34 -27.95 -12.77
N GLU A 381 22.24 -28.66 -12.92
CA GLU A 381 20.94 -28.39 -12.33
C GLU A 381 21.00 -28.49 -10.80
N GLU A 382 21.55 -29.58 -10.27
CA GLU A 382 21.73 -29.79 -8.83
C GLU A 382 22.62 -28.71 -8.20
N ARG A 383 23.71 -28.35 -8.88
CA ARG A 383 24.58 -27.26 -8.42
C ARG A 383 23.82 -25.94 -8.36
N GLN A 384 23.03 -25.64 -9.39
CA GLN A 384 22.28 -24.38 -9.46
C GLN A 384 21.21 -24.29 -8.38
N GLU A 385 20.53 -25.41 -8.09
CA GLU A 385 19.54 -25.48 -7.03
C GLU A 385 20.15 -25.19 -5.65
N VAL A 386 21.29 -25.82 -5.34
CA VAL A 386 22.01 -25.58 -4.07
C VAL A 386 22.44 -24.11 -3.95
N ILE A 387 22.98 -23.53 -5.02
CA ILE A 387 23.41 -22.13 -5.04
C ILE A 387 22.21 -21.19 -4.84
N GLU A 388 21.11 -21.40 -5.57
CA GLU A 388 19.92 -20.57 -5.46
C GLU A 388 19.33 -20.64 -4.05
N LEU A 389 19.27 -21.83 -3.45
CA LEU A 389 18.80 -22.02 -2.08
C LEU A 389 19.69 -21.29 -1.06
N GLN A 390 21.01 -21.42 -1.17
CA GLN A 390 21.96 -20.73 -0.29
C GLN A 390 21.89 -19.22 -0.42
N ASP A 391 21.92 -18.71 -1.66
CA ASP A 391 21.90 -17.28 -1.90
C ASP A 391 20.54 -16.67 -1.48
N ARG A 392 19.44 -17.42 -1.62
CA ARG A 392 18.13 -17.02 -1.09
C ARG A 392 18.13 -16.94 0.44
N ARG A 393 18.72 -17.92 1.14
CA ARG A 393 18.90 -17.87 2.60
C ARG A 393 19.73 -16.66 3.04
N GLU A 394 20.79 -16.36 2.30
CA GLU A 394 21.64 -15.21 2.59
C GLU A 394 20.90 -13.87 2.42
N VAL A 395 20.02 -13.74 1.41
CA VAL A 395 19.13 -12.57 1.28
C VAL A 395 18.24 -12.43 2.51
N TYR A 396 17.57 -13.51 2.93
CA TYR A 396 16.70 -13.45 4.11
C TYR A 396 17.48 -13.09 5.37
N ARG A 397 18.66 -13.69 5.57
CA ARG A 397 19.56 -13.37 6.68
C ARG A 397 19.89 -11.88 6.69
N LEU A 398 20.35 -11.33 5.57
CA LEU A 398 20.69 -9.90 5.47
C LEU A 398 19.47 -9.00 5.70
N ALA A 399 18.28 -9.42 5.26
CA ALA A 399 17.08 -8.64 5.43
C ALA A 399 16.54 -8.62 6.88
N GLN A 400 16.86 -9.63 7.68
CA GLN A 400 16.56 -9.69 9.12
C GLN A 400 17.53 -8.85 9.95
N HIS A 401 18.78 -8.68 9.50
CA HIS A 401 19.77 -7.90 10.23
C HIS A 401 19.54 -6.39 10.07
N PRO A 402 20.01 -5.56 11.03
CA PRO A 402 20.00 -4.11 10.88
C PRO A 402 20.77 -3.68 9.62
N LEU A 403 20.03 -3.18 8.63
CA LEU A 403 20.60 -2.66 7.39
C LEU A 403 20.82 -1.15 7.49
N ALA A 404 21.93 -0.65 6.95
CA ALA A 404 22.15 0.79 6.79
C ALA A 404 21.58 1.27 5.44
N CYS A 405 21.00 2.47 5.42
CA CYS A 405 20.60 3.11 4.18
C CYS A 405 21.82 3.32 3.28
N PHE A 406 21.77 2.85 2.04
CA PHE A 406 22.88 2.96 1.08
C PHE A 406 23.34 4.40 0.88
N ARG A 407 22.40 5.37 0.89
CA ARG A 407 22.69 6.79 0.68
C ARG A 407 23.16 7.52 1.95
N CYS A 408 22.30 7.68 2.96
CA CYS A 408 22.65 8.46 4.16
C CYS A 408 23.43 7.66 5.22
N LYS A 409 23.65 6.36 5.02
CA LYS A 409 24.34 5.44 5.94
C LYS A 409 23.71 5.27 7.33
N GLN A 410 22.58 5.95 7.61
CA GLN A 410 21.82 5.74 8.83
C GLN A 410 21.22 4.34 8.88
N MET A 411 21.21 3.74 10.07
CA MET A 411 20.56 2.45 10.32
C MET A 411 19.06 2.55 10.02
N LEU A 412 18.55 1.59 9.25
CA LEU A 412 17.13 1.50 8.95
C LEU A 412 16.38 1.04 10.21
N PRO A 413 15.17 1.58 10.46
CA PRO A 413 14.41 1.23 11.65
C PRO A 413 14.11 -0.27 11.67
N GLN A 414 14.20 -0.93 12.82
CA GLN A 414 13.97 -2.39 12.92
C GLN A 414 12.61 -2.81 12.34
N SER A 415 11.59 -1.96 12.46
CA SER A 415 10.29 -2.15 11.81
C SER A 415 9.99 -1.08 10.77
N GLY A 416 9.32 -1.45 9.68
CA GLY A 416 8.81 -0.51 8.69
C GLY A 416 9.03 -0.94 7.23
N PRO A 417 8.66 -0.10 6.26
CA PRO A 417 8.88 -0.42 4.85
C PRO A 417 10.37 -0.50 4.54
N ARG A 418 10.73 -1.43 3.66
CA ARG A 418 12.07 -1.54 3.07
C ARG A 418 12.01 -1.16 1.59
N TRP A 419 12.87 -0.23 1.20
CA TRP A 419 12.96 0.26 -0.16
C TRP A 419 14.24 -0.28 -0.79
N TRP A 420 14.10 -1.22 -1.72
CA TRP A 420 15.23 -1.83 -2.41
C TRP A 420 15.37 -1.21 -3.78
N VAL A 421 16.57 -0.76 -4.12
CA VAL A 421 16.82 -0.14 -5.42
C VAL A 421 17.97 -0.85 -6.09
N CYS A 422 17.72 -1.31 -7.31
CA CYS A 422 18.75 -1.92 -8.13
C CYS A 422 19.67 -0.84 -8.71
N SER A 423 20.98 -0.97 -8.47
CA SER A 423 22.01 -0.07 -8.98
C SER A 423 22.15 -0.12 -10.50
N ALA A 424 21.85 -1.27 -11.13
CA ALA A 424 21.96 -1.44 -12.58
C ALA A 424 20.86 -0.66 -13.33
N CYS A 425 19.60 -0.77 -12.88
CA CYS A 425 18.47 -0.13 -13.56
C CYS A 425 17.96 1.15 -12.87
N ASN A 426 18.48 1.50 -11.69
CA ASN A 426 18.09 2.68 -10.90
C ASN A 426 16.57 2.78 -10.62
N ILE A 427 15.90 1.65 -10.52
CA ILE A 427 14.47 1.53 -10.19
C ILE A 427 14.27 0.68 -8.93
N GLU A 428 13.13 0.88 -8.27
CA GLU A 428 12.72 0.05 -7.15
C GLU A 428 12.62 -1.42 -7.59
N CYS A 429 13.30 -2.29 -6.84
CA CYS A 429 13.17 -3.72 -7.00
C CYS A 429 11.91 -4.18 -6.25
N LEU A 430 10.95 -4.75 -6.99
CA LEU A 430 9.70 -5.29 -6.45
C LEU A 430 9.70 -6.81 -6.33
N ASP A 431 10.87 -7.43 -6.50
CA ASP A 431 11.02 -8.87 -6.41
C ASP A 431 10.74 -9.37 -4.99
N HIS A 432 10.05 -10.51 -4.90
CA HIS A 432 9.72 -11.19 -3.65
C HIS A 432 10.93 -11.67 -2.84
N ILE A 433 12.10 -11.76 -3.46
CA ILE A 433 13.39 -12.04 -2.79
C ILE A 433 13.68 -11.00 -1.70
N HIS A 434 13.23 -9.75 -1.89
CA HIS A 434 13.39 -8.68 -0.91
C HIS A 434 12.12 -8.51 -0.08
N PRO A 435 12.16 -8.62 1.26
CA PRO A 435 10.97 -8.40 2.05
C PRO A 435 10.52 -6.94 1.93
N PRO A 436 9.23 -6.69 1.64
CA PRO A 436 8.72 -5.32 1.48
C PRO A 436 8.68 -4.56 2.82
N TRP A 437 8.72 -5.29 3.93
CA TRP A 437 8.53 -4.78 5.26
C TRP A 437 9.42 -5.54 6.25
N ALA A 438 10.10 -4.82 7.15
CA ALA A 438 10.80 -5.44 8.27
C ALA A 438 9.84 -5.65 9.43
N SER A 439 9.71 -6.88 9.89
CA SER A 439 9.01 -7.22 11.13
C SER A 439 9.81 -6.73 12.33
N LYS A 440 9.11 -6.29 13.37
CA LYS A 440 9.72 -6.19 14.70
C LYS A 440 10.01 -7.65 15.11
N LEU A 441 11.29 -7.99 15.22
CA LEU A 441 11.72 -9.27 15.80
C LEU A 441 11.27 -9.34 17.27
#